data_AF-A0A2G6CL84-F1
#
_entry.id   AF-A0A2G6CL84-F1
#
_cell.length_a   1.000
_cell.length_b   1.000
_cell.length_c   1.000
_cell.angle_alpha   90.00
_cell.angle_beta   90.00
_cell.angle_gamma   90.00
#
_symmetry.space_group_name_H-M   'P 1'
#
loop_
_entity.id
_entity.type
_entity.pdbx_description
1 polymer ?
#
loop_
_entity_poly.entity_id
_entity_poly.type
_entity_poly.pdbx_seq_one_letter_code
_entity_poly.pdbx_strand_id
1 'polypeptide(L)'
;MPFLLDVQADLLDRLATRVEVPLALASEMHPDQHPNPAFDVDGKAVVTADVTGVPMSAIGAPVADLGAKRAAILSALDVLFAGV
;
A
#
# COMPACT_ATOMS: atom_id res chain seq x y z
N MET A 1 -0.27 -5.33 -11.12
CA MET A 1 0.10 -4.78 -9.80
C MET A 1 1.46 -5.32 -9.41
N PRO A 2 2.54 -4.56 -9.63
CA PRO A 2 3.91 -5.04 -9.41
C PRO A 2 4.32 -5.22 -7.94
N PHE A 3 3.68 -4.54 -6.98
CA PHE A 3 4.10 -4.55 -5.59
C PHE A 3 2.90 -4.56 -4.63
N LEU A 4 3.17 -4.95 -3.38
CA LEU A 4 2.27 -4.85 -2.23
C LEU A 4 2.92 -3.95 -1.17
N LEU A 5 2.13 -3.09 -0.53
CA LEU A 5 2.56 -2.26 0.58
C LEU A 5 1.97 -2.79 1.89
N ASP A 6 2.83 -3.31 2.77
CA ASP A 6 2.42 -3.76 4.10
C ASP A 6 2.10 -2.53 4.94
N VAL A 7 0.83 -2.42 5.36
CA VAL A 7 0.34 -1.35 6.23
C VAL A 7 -0.07 -1.89 7.60
N GLN A 8 0.11 -3.20 7.82
CA GLN A 8 -0.21 -3.83 9.09
C GLN A 8 0.81 -3.43 10.15
N ALA A 9 0.33 -3.14 11.36
CA ALA A 9 1.21 -2.85 12.48
C ALA A 9 2.05 -4.08 12.84
N ASP A 10 3.35 -3.87 13.13
CA ASP A 10 4.29 -4.94 13.53
C ASP A 10 3.81 -5.73 14.76
N LEU A 11 3.00 -5.12 15.64
CA LEU A 11 2.38 -5.79 16.79
C LEU A 11 1.53 -7.01 16.38
N LEU A 12 1.06 -7.04 15.14
CA LEU A 12 0.22 -8.09 14.56
C LEU A 12 1.01 -9.04 13.64
N ASP A 13 2.34 -9.07 13.74
CA ASP A 13 3.21 -9.86 12.85
C ASP A 13 2.95 -11.37 12.87
N ARG A 14 2.36 -11.89 13.96
CA ARG A 14 1.99 -13.29 14.17
C ARG A 14 0.77 -13.76 13.39
N LEU A 15 0.01 -12.85 12.76
CA LEU A 15 -1.15 -13.24 11.97
C LEU A 15 -0.72 -13.93 10.67
N ALA A 16 -1.49 -14.95 10.26
CA ALA A 16 -1.25 -15.68 9.01
C ALA A 16 -1.54 -14.85 7.75
N THR A 17 -2.20 -13.71 7.92
CA THR A 17 -2.57 -12.76 6.87
C THR A 17 -1.98 -11.38 7.16
N ARG A 18 -1.65 -10.64 6.11
CA ARG A 18 -1.29 -9.22 6.17
C ARG A 18 -2.37 -8.36 5.54
N VAL A 19 -2.60 -7.20 6.13
CA VAL A 19 -3.34 -6.10 5.50
C VAL A 19 -2.38 -5.33 4.61
N GLU A 20 -2.61 -5.42 3.31
CA GLU A 20 -1.74 -4.87 2.28
C GLU A 20 -2.51 -3.88 1.40
N VAL A 21 -1.77 -2.94 0.81
CA VAL A 21 -2.27 -2.06 -0.25
C VAL A 21 -1.53 -2.40 -1.55
N PRO A 22 -2.20 -2.97 -2.56
CA PRO A 22 -1.57 -3.20 -3.85
C PRO A 22 -1.12 -1.88 -4.47
N LEU A 23 0.07 -1.90 -5.06
CA LEU A 23 0.61 -0.77 -5.81
C LEU A 23 0.46 -1.07 -7.30
N ALA A 24 -0.33 -0.25 -7.99
CA ALA A 24 -0.52 -0.31 -9.43
C ALA A 24 0.42 0.69 -10.13
N LEU A 25 0.77 0.46 -11.40
CA LEU A 25 1.55 1.45 -12.14
C LEU A 25 0.70 2.72 -12.29
N ALA A 26 1.31 3.88 -12.04
CA ALA A 26 0.62 5.16 -12.16
C ALA A 26 0.06 5.39 -13.58
N SER A 27 0.71 4.81 -14.60
CA SER A 27 0.26 4.85 -16.00
C SER A 27 -1.01 4.05 -16.29
N GLU A 28 -1.38 3.12 -15.41
CA GLU A 28 -2.56 2.23 -15.57
C GLU A 28 -3.78 2.76 -14.82
N MET A 29 -3.64 3.82 -14.01
CA MET A 29 -4.68 4.34 -13.14
C MET A 29 -5.26 5.64 -13.68
N HIS A 30 -6.59 5.75 -13.64
CA HIS A 30 -7.29 7.00 -13.94
C HIS A 30 -7.21 7.94 -12.71
N PRO A 31 -6.95 9.25 -12.90
CA PRO A 31 -6.71 10.19 -11.81
C PRO A 31 -7.93 10.52 -10.94
N ASP A 32 -9.10 9.95 -11.21
CA ASP A 32 -10.35 10.37 -10.60
C ASP A 32 -10.83 9.34 -9.58
N GLN A 33 -10.60 9.62 -8.28
CA GLN A 33 -11.65 9.59 -7.24
C GLN A 33 -11.15 9.75 -5.79
N HIS A 34 -9.87 9.52 -5.48
CA HIS A 34 -9.34 9.70 -4.13
C HIS A 34 -7.84 10.09 -4.16
N PRO A 35 -7.30 10.71 -3.09
CA PRO A 35 -5.86 10.90 -2.97
C PRO A 35 -5.20 9.53 -2.80
N ASN A 36 -4.85 8.88 -3.90
CA ASN A 36 -3.99 7.70 -3.94
C ASN A 36 -2.54 8.17 -3.85
N PRO A 37 -1.83 7.98 -2.72
CA PRO A 37 -0.44 8.38 -2.62
C PRO A 37 0.36 7.74 -3.74
N ALA A 38 1.19 8.56 -4.39
CA ALA A 38 2.13 8.09 -5.40
C ALA A 38 3.49 7.85 -4.76
N PHE A 39 4.16 6.77 -5.18
CA PHE A 39 5.48 6.38 -4.74
C PHE A 39 6.38 6.09 -5.93
N ASP A 40 7.68 6.19 -5.70
CA ASP A 40 8.68 5.57 -6.55
C ASP A 40 9.17 4.30 -5.84
N VAL A 41 8.97 3.15 -6.47
CA VAL A 41 9.43 1.85 -5.98
C VAL A 41 10.19 1.18 -7.12
N ASP A 42 11.48 0.94 -6.91
CA ASP A 42 12.35 0.31 -7.91
C ASP A 42 12.33 1.06 -9.27
N GLY A 43 12.33 2.40 -9.23
CA GLY A 43 12.28 3.26 -10.41
C GLY A 43 10.93 3.28 -11.14
N LYS A 44 9.88 2.73 -10.53
CA LYS A 44 8.52 2.71 -11.08
C LYS A 44 7.62 3.64 -10.28
N ALA A 45 6.98 4.57 -10.99
CA ALA A 45 5.91 5.37 -10.44
C ALA A 45 4.68 4.49 -10.21
N VAL A 46 4.27 4.36 -8.95
CA VAL A 46 3.14 3.53 -8.54
C VAL A 46 2.19 4.30 -7.63
N VAL A 47 0.93 3.88 -7.62
CA VAL A 47 -0.12 4.46 -6.77
C VAL A 47 -0.85 3.36 -6.00
N THR A 48 -1.41 3.71 -4.85
CA THR A 48 -2.24 2.79 -4.07
C THR A 48 -3.53 2.41 -4.80
N ALA A 49 -3.95 1.15 -4.62
CA ALA A 49 -5.28 0.64 -4.97
C ALA A 49 -6.06 0.23 -3.71
N ASP A 50 -7.08 -0.62 -3.86
CA ASP A 50 -7.93 -1.06 -2.75
C ASP A 50 -7.18 -1.88 -1.69
N VAL A 51 -7.41 -1.57 -0.41
CA VAL A 51 -6.89 -2.37 0.72
C VAL A 51 -7.39 -3.80 0.61
N THR A 52 -6.49 -4.76 0.79
CA THR A 52 -6.81 -6.18 0.73
C THR A 52 -6.09 -6.99 1.80
N GLY A 53 -6.64 -8.15 2.14
CA GLY A 53 -5.99 -9.14 2.99
C GLY A 53 -5.31 -10.19 2.13
N VAL A 54 -4.02 -10.45 2.35
CA VAL A 54 -3.28 -11.52 1.66
C VAL A 54 -2.69 -12.50 2.66
N PRO A 55 -2.62 -13.81 2.33
CA PRO A 55 -1.88 -14.75 3.15
C PRO A 55 -0.39 -14.43 3.09
N MET A 56 0.31 -14.56 4.22
CA MET A 56 1.74 -14.28 4.31
C MET A 56 2.55 -15.09 3.29
N SER A 57 2.13 -16.32 3.00
CA SER A 57 2.76 -17.19 1.99
C SER A 57 2.71 -16.66 0.55
N ALA A 58 1.87 -15.66 0.27
CA ALA A 58 1.79 -14.99 -1.04
C ALA A 58 2.66 -13.72 -1.12
N ILE A 59 3.31 -13.33 -0.02
CA ILE A 59 4.14 -12.12 0.06
C ILE A 59 5.58 -12.49 -0.33
N GLY A 60 6.12 -11.74 -1.29
CA GLY A 60 7.49 -11.89 -1.75
C GLY A 60 8.52 -11.28 -0.81
N ALA A 61 9.77 -11.24 -1.26
CA ALA A 61 10.82 -10.53 -0.53
C ALA A 61 10.56 -9.01 -0.51
N PRO A 62 10.90 -8.30 0.58
CA PRO A 62 10.80 -6.85 0.62
C PRO A 62 11.75 -6.21 -0.40
N VAL A 63 11.26 -5.20 -1.13
CA VAL A 63 12.02 -4.51 -2.19
C VAL A 63 12.29 -3.03 -1.89
N ALA A 64 11.53 -2.43 -0.96
CA ALA A 64 11.67 -1.03 -0.56
C ALA A 64 11.09 -0.80 0.84
N ASP A 65 11.53 0.28 1.49
CA ASP A 65 10.96 0.81 2.74
C ASP A 65 10.34 2.18 2.46
N LEU A 66 9.04 2.32 2.69
CA LEU A 66 8.28 3.55 2.53
C LEU A 66 7.99 4.25 3.87
N GLY A 67 8.70 3.92 4.95
CA GLY A 67 8.53 4.51 6.27
C GLY A 67 8.61 6.04 6.30
N ALA A 68 9.43 6.64 5.44
CA ALA A 68 9.50 8.10 5.28
C ALA A 68 8.20 8.73 4.72
N LYS A 69 7.32 7.92 4.10
CA LYS A 69 6.02 8.31 3.56
C LYS A 69 4.86 7.93 4.48
N ARG A 70 5.15 7.43 5.69
CA ARG A 70 4.14 6.96 6.66
C ARG A 70 3.00 7.94 6.91
N ALA A 71 3.28 9.24 7.01
CA ALA A 71 2.24 10.25 7.21
C ALA A 71 1.25 10.31 6.04
N ALA A 72 1.73 10.25 4.80
CA ALA A 72 0.87 10.24 3.60
C ALA A 72 0.08 8.92 3.49
N ILE A 73 0.71 7.79 3.83
CA ILE A 73 0.05 6.47 3.87
C ILE A 73 -1.09 6.48 4.89
N LEU A 74 -0.83 6.89 6.13
CA LEU A 74 -1.85 6.95 7.18
C LEU A 74 -2.98 7.90 6.82
N SER A 75 -2.68 9.09 6.29
CA SER A 75 -3.71 10.03 5.86
C SER A 75 -4.63 9.43 4.78
N ALA A 76 -4.09 8.67 3.82
CA ALA A 76 -4.91 7.99 2.82
C ALA A 76 -5.77 6.87 3.43
N LEU A 77 -5.24 6.11 4.39
CA LEU A 77 -6.00 5.10 5.13
C LEU A 77 -7.10 5.73 5.99
N ASP A 78 -6.83 6.87 6.63
CA ASP A 78 -7.82 7.62 7.42
C ASP A 78 -8.98 8.10 6.52
N VAL A 79 -8.69 8.63 5.33
CA VAL A 79 -9.72 8.97 4.34
C VAL A 79 -10.53 7.73 3.95
N LEU A 80 -9.88 6.59 3.71
CA LEU A 80 -10.54 5.35 3.31
C LEU A 80 -11.47 4.79 4.41
N PHE A 81 -11.00 4.75 5.66
CA PHE A 81 -11.72 4.10 6.76
C PHE A 81 -12.67 5.03 7.50
N ALA A 82 -12.32 6.31 7.61
CA ALA A 82 -13.02 7.29 8.44
C ALA A 82 -13.57 8.49 7.65
N GLY A 83 -13.12 8.71 6.41
CA GLY A 83 -13.62 9.79 5.55
C GLY A 83 -13.23 11.20 6.01
N VAL A 84 -12.13 11.33 6.76
CA VAL A 84 -11.64 12.58 7.38
C VAL A 84 -10.47 13.20 6.65
#